data_AF-A0A1L7WPJ3-F1
#
_entry.id   AF-A0A1L7WPJ3-F1
#
_cell.length_a   1.000
_cell.length_b   1.000
_cell.length_c   1.000
_cell.angle_alpha   90.00
_cell.angle_beta   90.00
_cell.angle_gamma   90.00
#
_symmetry.space_group_name_H-M   'P 1'
#
loop_
_entity.id
_entity.type
_entity.pdbx_description
1 polymer ?
#
loop_
_entity_poly.entity_id
_entity_poly.type
_entity_poly.pdbx_seq_one_letter_code
_entity_poly.pdbx_strand_id
1 'polypeptide(L)'
;MASVAMALPTPDTQLVTITIPRVEDYPIIESSTLNGSLHRRTSFKLCTLRYVEIHCSTISECELDNCKLFNCTVQKSTLAASSLHECRTSSSSMEKCQMTSSPLAFRRFPPELREMIFQGRITNITNNRRRMPKILIALRCDPEMYQETLRCYYKLNSFTVLKSNLPKCLQVSSKALANIEKLKIKSLPLAPSDFPESFWRCPRVREFSIEPMSVNELFSWTRFVLLRLHNISKLRVAIATTPGRSQRKRQCHRGLLLSLQRLDKHLECAGKLERVSTGKFQYWIWKAPEGERLRWRGSSLEMLSG
;
A
#
# COMPACT_ATOMS: atom_id res chain seq x y z
N MET A 1 -7.82 52.40 -40.78
CA MET A 1 -6.90 52.18 -39.64
C MET A 1 -7.54 51.13 -38.75
N ALA A 2 -7.21 49.86 -39.00
CA ALA A 2 -7.86 48.71 -38.38
C ALA A 2 -7.02 48.22 -37.18
N SER A 3 -7.69 48.06 -36.05
CA SER A 3 -7.11 47.65 -34.77
C SER A 3 -6.81 46.14 -34.76
N VAL A 4 -5.60 45.82 -34.32
CA VAL A 4 -5.02 44.48 -34.20
C VAL A 4 -5.74 43.68 -33.11
N ALA A 5 -6.33 42.55 -33.50
CA ALA A 5 -6.78 41.51 -32.58
C ALA A 5 -5.61 40.56 -32.29
N MET A 6 -5.13 40.54 -31.04
CA MET A 6 -4.18 39.52 -30.57
C MET A 6 -4.95 38.23 -30.25
N ALA A 7 -4.92 37.28 -31.18
CA ALA A 7 -5.26 35.89 -30.89
C ALA A 7 -4.05 35.20 -30.24
N LEU A 8 -4.21 34.74 -29.00
CA LEU A 8 -3.26 33.88 -28.31
C LEU A 8 -3.20 32.51 -29.02
N PRO A 9 -2.01 31.97 -29.33
CA PRO A 9 -1.90 30.64 -29.91
C PRO A 9 -2.21 29.57 -28.85
N THR A 10 -3.10 28.64 -29.21
CA THR A 10 -3.35 27.39 -28.51
C THR A 10 -2.09 26.54 -28.44
N PRO A 11 -1.78 25.85 -27.32
CA PRO A 11 -0.66 24.94 -27.29
C PRO A 11 -1.04 23.67 -28.05
N ASP A 12 -0.51 23.55 -29.27
CA ASP A 12 -0.44 22.29 -29.99
C ASP A 12 0.21 21.26 -29.08
N THR A 13 -0.61 20.34 -28.58
CA THR A 13 -0.13 19.16 -27.89
C THR A 13 0.49 18.28 -28.95
N GLN A 14 1.76 18.53 -29.28
CA GLN A 14 2.55 17.59 -30.05
C GLN A 14 2.58 16.29 -29.26
N LEU A 15 1.78 15.32 -29.70
CA LEU A 15 1.97 13.92 -29.34
C LEU A 15 3.39 13.57 -29.77
N VAL A 16 4.29 13.50 -28.79
CA VAL A 16 5.57 12.82 -28.97
C VAL A 16 5.21 11.36 -29.17
N THR A 17 5.00 10.97 -30.43
CA THR A 17 5.02 9.58 -30.83
C THR A 17 6.45 9.12 -30.59
N ILE A 18 6.68 8.51 -29.43
CA ILE A 18 7.88 7.73 -29.19
C ILE A 18 7.75 6.50 -30.09
N THR A 19 8.21 6.63 -31.33
CA THR A 19 8.50 5.48 -32.16
C THR A 19 9.70 4.81 -31.51
N ILE A 20 9.42 3.84 -30.63
CA ILE A 20 10.45 2.94 -30.13
C ILE A 20 11.04 2.27 -31.38
N PRO A 21 12.33 2.48 -31.69
CA PRO A 21 12.93 1.84 -32.85
C PRO A 21 12.81 0.32 -32.68
N ARG A 22 12.05 -0.34 -33.57
CA ARG A 22 12.08 -1.79 -33.72
C ARG A 22 13.42 -2.15 -34.36
N VAL A 23 14.41 -2.44 -33.54
CA VAL A 23 15.65 -3.07 -33.99
C VAL A 23 15.90 -4.23 -33.04
N GLU A 24 15.39 -5.41 -33.40
CA GLU A 24 15.70 -6.67 -32.72
C GLU A 24 16.34 -7.63 -33.73
N ASP A 25 17.51 -7.26 -34.24
CA ASP A 25 18.41 -8.24 -34.85
C ASP A 25 19.07 -9.02 -33.72
N TYR A 26 18.35 -10.00 -33.18
CA TYR A 26 18.94 -10.96 -32.26
C TYR A 26 20.02 -11.76 -32.98
N PRO A 27 21.18 -12.03 -32.36
CA PRO A 27 22.16 -12.94 -32.93
C PRO A 27 21.48 -14.26 -33.30
N ILE A 28 21.67 -14.68 -34.55
CA ILE A 28 21.10 -15.92 -35.07
C ILE A 28 22.17 -17.00 -34.99
N ILE A 29 21.84 -18.10 -34.35
CA ILE A 29 22.64 -19.32 -34.35
C ILE A 29 21.84 -20.35 -35.13
N GLU A 30 22.40 -20.85 -36.23
CA GLU A 30 21.76 -21.83 -37.09
C GLU A 30 22.59 -23.11 -37.20
N SER A 31 21.93 -24.25 -37.40
CA SER A 31 22.57 -25.52 -37.80
C SER A 31 23.74 -25.94 -36.89
N SER A 32 23.59 -25.69 -35.58
CA SER A 32 24.67 -25.81 -34.60
C SER A 32 24.29 -26.71 -33.43
N THR A 33 25.29 -27.37 -32.85
CA THR A 33 25.14 -28.14 -31.61
C THR A 33 25.74 -27.37 -30.45
N LEU A 34 24.93 -27.07 -29.43
CA LEU A 34 25.36 -26.37 -28.23
C LEU A 34 25.14 -27.23 -26.99
N ASN A 35 26.11 -27.21 -26.08
CA ASN A 35 26.07 -27.99 -24.86
C ASN A 35 26.54 -27.17 -23.66
N GLY A 36 25.77 -27.19 -22.57
CA GLY A 36 26.19 -26.64 -21.27
C GLY A 36 26.38 -25.12 -21.24
N SER A 37 25.67 -24.37 -22.10
CA SER A 37 25.84 -22.93 -22.26
C SER A 37 24.63 -22.11 -21.79
N LEU A 38 24.84 -20.79 -21.61
CA LEU A 38 23.81 -19.81 -21.28
C LEU A 38 23.67 -18.82 -22.42
N HIS A 39 22.45 -18.65 -22.95
CA HIS A 39 22.15 -17.71 -24.03
C HIS A 39 20.98 -16.80 -23.67
N ARG A 40 21.02 -15.56 -24.15
CA ARG A 40 19.97 -14.58 -23.93
C ARG A 40 19.72 -13.81 -25.21
N ARG A 41 18.44 -13.56 -25.54
CA ARG A 41 18.06 -12.70 -26.67
C ARG A 41 18.73 -13.18 -27.96
N THR A 42 18.53 -14.45 -28.30
CA THR A 42 19.16 -15.13 -29.43
C THR A 42 18.08 -15.82 -30.26
N SER A 43 18.26 -15.91 -31.57
CA SER A 43 17.41 -16.74 -32.42
C SER A 43 18.14 -18.06 -32.71
N PHE A 44 17.51 -19.19 -32.42
CA PHE A 44 18.03 -20.52 -32.73
C PHE A 44 17.21 -21.16 -33.83
N LYS A 45 17.86 -21.68 -34.87
CA LYS A 45 17.20 -22.37 -35.96
C LYS A 45 17.94 -23.64 -36.35
N LEU A 46 17.24 -24.77 -36.46
CA LEU A 46 17.84 -26.05 -36.86
C LEU A 46 19.02 -26.47 -35.96
N CYS A 47 18.95 -26.15 -34.67
CA CYS A 47 20.01 -26.46 -33.70
C CYS A 47 19.70 -27.70 -32.85
N THR A 48 20.75 -28.34 -32.34
CA THR A 48 20.66 -29.31 -31.26
C THR A 48 21.20 -28.69 -29.97
N LEU A 49 20.36 -28.55 -28.95
CA LEU A 49 20.65 -27.85 -27.71
C LEU A 49 20.56 -28.85 -26.55
N ARG A 50 21.66 -29.07 -25.82
CA ARG A 50 21.71 -30.01 -24.69
C ARG A 50 22.20 -29.31 -23.43
N TYR A 51 21.48 -29.46 -22.32
CA TYR A 51 21.86 -28.84 -21.04
C TYR A 51 22.06 -27.30 -21.13
N VAL A 52 21.34 -26.64 -22.03
CA VAL A 52 21.46 -25.20 -22.27
C VAL A 52 20.41 -24.43 -21.47
N GLU A 53 20.80 -23.28 -20.93
CA GLU A 53 19.87 -22.31 -20.34
C GLU A 53 19.64 -21.15 -21.32
N ILE A 54 18.38 -20.84 -21.64
CA ILE A 54 18.02 -19.84 -22.66
C ILE A 54 16.96 -18.88 -22.14
N HIS A 55 17.18 -17.57 -22.32
CA HIS A 55 16.26 -16.52 -21.89
C HIS A 55 15.85 -15.59 -23.03
N CYS A 56 14.56 -15.25 -23.09
CA CYS A 56 14.02 -14.22 -23.99
C CYS A 56 14.42 -14.42 -25.46
N SER A 57 14.35 -15.67 -25.93
CA SER A 57 14.85 -16.08 -27.24
C SER A 57 13.76 -16.70 -28.11
N THR A 58 14.00 -16.74 -29.41
CA THR A 58 13.17 -17.49 -30.36
C THR A 58 13.91 -18.77 -30.74
N ILE A 59 13.20 -19.90 -30.70
CA ILE A 59 13.75 -21.23 -30.97
C ILE A 59 12.82 -21.89 -31.97
N SER A 60 13.34 -22.24 -33.15
CA SER A 60 12.55 -22.82 -34.24
C SER A 60 13.23 -24.03 -34.85
N GLU A 61 12.47 -25.11 -35.04
CA GLU A 61 12.98 -26.31 -35.73
C GLU A 61 14.22 -26.90 -35.05
N CYS A 62 14.29 -26.83 -33.71
CA CYS A 62 15.41 -27.32 -32.92
C CYS A 62 15.08 -28.60 -32.14
N GLU A 63 16.13 -29.33 -31.73
CA GLU A 63 16.05 -30.41 -30.76
C GLU A 63 16.62 -29.94 -29.41
N LEU A 64 15.84 -30.02 -28.35
CA LEU A 64 16.20 -29.57 -27.01
C LEU A 64 16.15 -30.75 -26.04
N ASP A 65 17.25 -31.00 -25.34
CA ASP A 65 17.34 -32.04 -24.33
C ASP A 65 17.93 -31.49 -23.03
N ASN A 66 17.26 -31.76 -21.91
CA ASN A 66 17.66 -31.31 -20.57
C ASN A 66 17.91 -29.78 -20.47
N CYS A 67 17.16 -28.97 -21.22
CA CYS A 67 17.33 -27.52 -21.29
C CYS A 67 16.43 -26.77 -20.29
N LYS A 68 16.81 -25.53 -19.97
CA LYS A 68 16.00 -24.60 -19.15
C LYS A 68 15.66 -23.35 -19.95
N LEU A 69 14.38 -23.12 -20.21
CA LEU A 69 13.90 -22.00 -21.03
C LEU A 69 13.09 -21.01 -20.20
N PHE A 70 13.34 -19.72 -20.42
CA PHE A 70 12.67 -18.62 -19.74
C PHE A 70 12.18 -17.57 -20.73
N ASN A 71 10.87 -17.33 -20.77
CA ASN A 71 10.25 -16.32 -21.63
C ASN A 71 10.64 -16.48 -23.12
N CYS A 72 10.74 -17.72 -23.59
CA CYS A 72 11.10 -18.03 -24.98
C CYS A 72 9.86 -18.31 -25.84
N THR A 73 9.99 -18.10 -27.15
CA THR A 73 9.03 -18.61 -28.13
C THR A 73 9.65 -19.82 -28.82
N VAL A 74 9.00 -20.98 -28.67
CA VAL A 74 9.47 -22.26 -29.22
C VAL A 74 8.49 -22.75 -30.28
N GLN A 75 8.97 -23.00 -31.48
CA GLN A 75 8.15 -23.40 -32.62
C GLN A 75 8.73 -24.62 -33.33
N LYS A 76 7.86 -25.54 -33.78
CA LYS A 76 8.27 -26.69 -34.61
C LYS A 76 9.46 -27.49 -34.06
N SER A 77 9.63 -27.53 -32.74
CA SER A 77 10.82 -28.09 -32.09
C SER A 77 10.46 -29.35 -31.31
N THR A 78 11.45 -30.18 -31.02
CA THR A 78 11.32 -31.38 -30.17
C THR A 78 11.99 -31.11 -28.84
N LEU A 79 11.27 -31.28 -27.73
CA LEU A 79 11.79 -31.03 -26.39
C LEU A 79 11.70 -32.29 -25.53
N ALA A 80 12.80 -32.67 -24.90
CA ALA A 80 12.89 -33.78 -23.96
C ALA A 80 13.46 -33.31 -22.62
N ALA A 81 12.88 -33.80 -21.52
CA ALA A 81 13.36 -33.59 -20.14
C ALA A 81 13.71 -32.13 -19.78
N SER A 82 13.02 -31.16 -20.39
CA SER A 82 13.34 -29.73 -20.29
C SER A 82 12.35 -28.97 -19.42
N SER A 83 12.78 -27.86 -18.80
CA SER A 83 11.91 -26.99 -17.99
C SER A 83 11.62 -25.67 -18.71
N LEU A 84 10.35 -25.35 -18.90
CA LEU A 84 9.87 -24.17 -19.59
C LEU A 84 9.15 -23.25 -18.61
N HIS A 85 9.60 -22.01 -18.53
CA HIS A 85 9.04 -20.97 -17.68
C HIS A 85 8.59 -19.80 -18.54
N GLU A 86 7.28 -19.49 -18.52
CA GLU A 86 6.67 -18.40 -19.29
C GLU A 86 6.93 -18.49 -20.80
N CYS A 87 7.15 -19.70 -21.32
CA CYS A 87 7.42 -19.90 -22.73
C CYS A 87 6.12 -20.07 -23.53
N ARG A 88 6.11 -19.59 -24.77
CA ARG A 88 5.07 -19.89 -25.75
C ARG A 88 5.56 -21.02 -26.64
N THR A 89 4.75 -22.08 -26.76
CA THR A 89 5.08 -23.22 -27.63
C THR A 89 4.02 -23.35 -28.72
N SER A 90 4.45 -23.65 -29.96
CA SER A 90 3.54 -23.95 -31.06
C SER A 90 4.11 -25.06 -31.95
N SER A 91 3.26 -26.01 -32.35
CA SER A 91 3.65 -27.13 -33.23
C SER A 91 4.90 -27.89 -32.78
N SER A 92 5.15 -27.97 -31.48
CA SER A 92 6.34 -28.59 -30.88
C SER A 92 5.94 -29.84 -30.10
N SER A 93 6.78 -30.87 -30.12
CA SER A 93 6.60 -32.08 -29.31
C SER A 93 7.33 -31.94 -27.98
N MET A 94 6.72 -32.44 -26.91
CA MET A 94 7.25 -32.32 -25.55
C MET A 94 7.17 -33.68 -24.84
N GLU A 95 8.32 -34.24 -24.49
CA GLU A 95 8.43 -35.46 -23.68
C GLU A 95 9.05 -35.13 -22.32
N LYS A 96 8.40 -35.54 -21.23
CA LYS A 96 8.88 -35.36 -19.84
C LYS A 96 9.29 -33.90 -19.50
N CYS A 97 8.68 -32.93 -20.16
CA CYS A 97 8.95 -31.52 -19.93
C CYS A 97 8.05 -30.96 -18.83
N GLN A 98 8.59 -30.03 -18.03
CA GLN A 98 7.81 -29.26 -17.06
C GLN A 98 7.52 -27.88 -17.62
N MET A 99 6.25 -27.49 -17.69
CA MET A 99 5.86 -26.16 -18.20
C MET A 99 5.13 -25.37 -17.12
N THR A 100 5.61 -24.15 -16.88
CA THR A 100 4.98 -23.19 -15.98
C THR A 100 4.61 -21.95 -16.79
N SER A 101 3.32 -21.70 -16.92
CA SER A 101 2.74 -20.63 -17.75
C SER A 101 2.43 -19.34 -16.99
N SER A 102 2.60 -19.35 -15.66
CA SER A 102 2.25 -18.22 -14.81
C SER A 102 3.46 -17.33 -14.53
N PRO A 103 3.28 -15.99 -14.57
CA PRO A 103 4.36 -15.04 -14.38
C PRO A 103 5.04 -15.29 -13.03
N LEU A 104 6.36 -15.10 -12.97
CA LEU A 104 7.24 -15.13 -11.80
C LEU A 104 6.42 -14.93 -10.53
N ALA A 105 5.97 -16.06 -9.95
CA ALA A 105 5.01 -15.99 -8.85
C ALA A 105 5.63 -15.09 -7.78
N PHE A 106 4.85 -14.19 -7.17
CA PHE A 106 5.34 -13.33 -6.09
C PHE A 106 6.21 -14.10 -5.08
N ARG A 107 5.92 -15.40 -4.91
CA ARG A 107 6.66 -16.40 -4.14
C ARG A 107 8.16 -16.49 -4.40
N ARG A 108 8.67 -16.11 -5.58
CA ARG A 108 10.11 -16.09 -5.86
C ARG A 108 10.81 -14.88 -5.25
N PHE A 109 10.08 -13.82 -4.95
CA PHE A 109 10.64 -12.72 -4.19
C PHE A 109 10.76 -13.12 -2.71
N PRO A 110 11.90 -12.83 -2.07
CA PRO A 110 12.02 -13.00 -0.63
C PRO A 110 10.94 -12.17 0.09
N PRO A 111 10.49 -12.58 1.30
CA PRO A 111 9.40 -11.94 2.03
C PRO A 111 9.53 -10.42 2.16
N GLU A 112 10.75 -9.92 2.32
CA GLU A 112 11.05 -8.49 2.49
C GLU A 112 10.71 -7.70 1.23
N LEU A 113 11.08 -8.20 0.06
CA LEU A 113 10.76 -7.57 -1.22
C LEU A 113 9.25 -7.62 -1.50
N ARG A 114 8.58 -8.71 -1.11
CA ARG A 114 7.12 -8.79 -1.20
C ARG A 114 6.45 -7.75 -0.30
N GLU A 115 6.88 -7.60 0.95
CA GLU A 115 6.37 -6.57 1.86
C GLU A 115 6.59 -5.17 1.25
N MET A 116 7.77 -4.86 0.72
CA MET A 116 8.02 -3.57 0.06
C MET A 116 7.07 -3.31 -1.12
N ILE A 117 6.83 -4.32 -1.97
CA ILE A 117 5.88 -4.21 -3.09
C ILE A 117 4.46 -3.97 -2.56
N PHE A 118 4.02 -4.73 -1.56
CA PHE A 118 2.71 -4.56 -0.95
C PHE A 118 2.56 -3.17 -0.33
N GLN A 119 3.56 -2.69 0.42
CA GLN A 119 3.55 -1.36 1.00
C GLN A 119 3.39 -0.27 -0.06
N GLY A 120 4.15 -0.35 -1.17
CA GLY A 120 4.06 0.60 -2.27
C GLY A 120 2.70 0.60 -2.98
N ARG A 121 1.99 -0.53 -3.01
CA ARG A 121 0.68 -0.65 -3.66
C ARG A 121 -0.51 -0.39 -2.73
N ILE A 122 -0.31 -0.44 -1.42
CA ILE A 122 -1.37 -0.33 -0.41
C ILE A 122 -1.44 1.05 0.26
N THR A 123 -0.34 1.81 0.32
CA THR A 123 -0.20 3.03 1.14
C THR A 123 -1.03 4.26 0.72
N ASN A 124 -1.81 4.21 -0.38
CA ASN A 124 -2.43 5.40 -0.99
C ASN A 124 -3.97 5.50 -0.88
N ILE A 125 -4.60 4.81 0.07
CA ILE A 125 -6.08 4.81 0.24
C ILE A 125 -6.56 6.00 1.11
N THR A 126 -5.73 7.04 1.27
CA THR A 126 -5.93 8.04 2.32
C THR A 126 -7.13 8.96 2.12
N ASN A 127 -7.80 9.00 0.96
CA ASN A 127 -8.75 10.09 0.73
C ASN A 127 -10.15 9.79 0.19
N ASN A 128 -10.49 8.70 -0.53
CA ASN A 128 -11.92 8.61 -0.92
C ASN A 128 -12.52 7.30 -1.45
N ARG A 129 -11.93 6.11 -1.29
CA ARG A 129 -12.60 4.91 -1.82
C ARG A 129 -12.57 3.78 -0.80
N ARG A 130 -13.77 3.44 -0.30
CA ARG A 130 -14.14 2.23 0.45
C ARG A 130 -13.83 0.92 -0.32
N ARG A 131 -12.96 0.96 -1.33
CA ARG A 131 -12.64 -0.16 -2.19
C ARG A 131 -11.36 -0.79 -1.69
N MET A 132 -11.46 -2.07 -1.39
CA MET A 132 -10.31 -2.92 -1.11
C MET A 132 -9.26 -2.75 -2.22
N PRO A 133 -7.95 -2.69 -1.90
CA PRO A 133 -6.91 -2.59 -2.92
C PRO A 133 -7.03 -3.69 -3.97
N LYS A 134 -6.83 -3.35 -5.26
CA LYS A 134 -6.89 -4.31 -6.36
C LYS A 134 -5.96 -5.51 -6.14
N ILE A 135 -4.77 -5.27 -5.59
CA ILE A 135 -3.81 -6.33 -5.26
C ILE A 135 -4.39 -7.33 -4.25
N LEU A 136 -5.13 -6.84 -3.25
CA LEU A 136 -5.74 -7.69 -2.23
C LEU A 136 -6.91 -8.51 -2.82
N ILE A 137 -7.63 -7.95 -3.81
CA ILE A 137 -8.65 -8.69 -4.58
C ILE A 137 -7.99 -9.79 -5.43
N ALA A 138 -6.93 -9.44 -6.17
CA ALA A 138 -6.23 -10.35 -7.07
C ALA A 138 -5.61 -11.55 -6.34
N LEU A 139 -5.13 -11.34 -5.11
CA LEU A 139 -4.48 -12.38 -4.32
C LEU A 139 -5.46 -13.27 -3.54
N ARG A 140 -6.79 -13.07 -3.64
CA ARG A 140 -7.77 -13.88 -2.86
C ARG A 140 -7.66 -15.39 -3.07
N CYS A 141 -7.23 -15.82 -4.25
CA CYS A 141 -7.05 -17.25 -4.58
C CYS A 141 -5.68 -17.80 -4.18
N ASP A 142 -4.76 -16.98 -3.65
CA ASP A 142 -3.49 -17.40 -3.07
C ASP A 142 -3.52 -17.11 -1.55
N PRO A 143 -3.89 -18.09 -0.70
CA PRO A 143 -4.12 -17.86 0.73
C PRO A 143 -2.92 -17.28 1.45
N GLU A 144 -1.71 -17.71 1.11
CA GLU A 144 -0.47 -17.27 1.75
C GLU A 144 -0.18 -15.81 1.43
N MET A 145 -0.16 -15.46 0.15
CA MET A 145 0.05 -14.08 -0.32
C MET A 145 -1.06 -13.15 0.15
N TYR A 146 -2.30 -13.64 0.17
CA TYR A 146 -3.43 -12.89 0.68
C TYR A 146 -3.23 -12.51 2.14
N GLN A 147 -2.81 -13.45 3.00
CA GLN A 147 -2.58 -13.16 4.42
C GLN A 147 -1.45 -12.17 4.62
N GLU A 148 -0.34 -12.28 3.89
CA GLU A 148 0.77 -11.33 3.97
C GLU A 148 0.35 -9.92 3.53
N THR A 149 -0.34 -9.82 2.39
CA THR A 149 -0.87 -8.57 1.87
C THR A 149 -1.87 -7.95 2.85
N LEU A 150 -2.71 -8.78 3.47
CA LEU A 150 -3.70 -8.35 4.46
C LEU A 150 -3.03 -7.84 5.75
N ARG A 151 -1.95 -8.47 6.22
CA ARG A 151 -1.13 -7.97 7.34
C ARG A 151 -0.55 -6.60 7.00
N CYS A 152 0.05 -6.44 5.82
CA CYS A 152 0.55 -5.15 5.34
C CYS A 152 -0.56 -4.10 5.29
N TYR A 153 -1.76 -4.49 4.83
CA TYR A 153 -2.92 -3.60 4.77
C TYR A 153 -3.30 -3.02 6.13
N TYR A 154 -3.46 -3.86 7.15
CA TYR A 154 -3.84 -3.37 8.48
C TYR A 154 -2.72 -2.63 9.22
N LYS A 155 -1.45 -2.99 8.99
CA LYS A 155 -0.26 -2.29 9.50
C LYS A 155 -0.16 -0.88 8.96
N LEU A 156 -0.45 -0.68 7.67
CA LEU A 156 -0.24 0.61 7.01
C LEU A 156 -1.43 1.55 7.13
N ASN A 157 -2.66 1.04 6.98
CA ASN A 157 -3.86 1.87 6.85
C ASN A 157 -4.53 2.16 8.19
N SER A 158 -5.08 3.38 8.30
CA SER A 158 -5.92 3.75 9.44
C SER A 158 -7.36 3.31 9.21
N PHE A 159 -7.92 2.56 10.16
CA PHE A 159 -9.34 2.25 10.20
C PHE A 159 -10.12 3.48 10.68
N THR A 160 -10.87 4.11 9.79
CA THR A 160 -11.58 5.35 10.10
C THR A 160 -13.01 5.08 10.56
N VAL A 161 -13.34 5.48 11.78
CA VAL A 161 -14.68 5.40 12.35
C VAL A 161 -15.36 6.78 12.25
N LEU A 162 -16.59 6.75 11.73
CA LEU A 162 -17.49 7.86 11.52
C LEU A 162 -18.86 7.47 12.08
N LYS A 163 -19.65 8.44 12.53
CA LYS A 163 -21.05 8.15 12.91
C LYS A 163 -21.82 7.43 11.80
N SER A 164 -21.62 7.85 10.55
CA SER A 164 -22.30 7.29 9.38
C SER A 164 -21.85 5.88 8.98
N ASN A 165 -20.68 5.41 9.43
CA ASN A 165 -20.21 4.04 9.16
C ASN A 165 -20.25 3.13 10.39
N LEU A 166 -20.66 3.65 11.55
CA LEU A 166 -20.73 2.91 12.81
C LEU A 166 -21.51 1.58 12.71
N PRO A 167 -22.70 1.51 12.05
CA PRO A 167 -23.40 0.24 11.89
C PRO A 167 -22.60 -0.80 11.09
N LYS A 168 -21.77 -0.36 10.14
CA LYS A 168 -20.89 -1.26 9.36
C LYS A 168 -19.67 -1.67 10.17
N CYS A 169 -19.16 -0.78 11.02
CA CYS A 169 -18.07 -1.10 11.95
C CYS A 169 -18.48 -2.20 12.93
N LEU A 170 -19.75 -2.26 13.33
CA LEU A 170 -20.29 -3.35 14.17
C LEU A 170 -20.31 -4.71 13.47
N GLN A 171 -20.34 -4.74 12.14
CA GLN A 171 -20.35 -5.97 11.34
C GLN A 171 -18.93 -6.50 11.03
N VAL A 172 -17.88 -5.79 11.47
CA VAL A 172 -16.50 -6.21 11.23
C VAL A 172 -16.20 -7.44 12.08
N SER A 173 -15.65 -8.49 11.45
CA SER A 173 -15.31 -9.73 12.14
C SER A 173 -14.25 -9.50 13.22
N SER A 174 -14.32 -10.27 14.31
CA SER A 174 -13.32 -10.25 15.39
C SER A 174 -11.90 -10.46 14.87
N LYS A 175 -11.72 -11.33 13.86
CA LYS A 175 -10.43 -11.56 13.19
C LYS A 175 -9.90 -10.30 12.49
N ALA A 176 -10.75 -9.53 11.82
CA ALA A 176 -10.35 -8.28 11.20
C ALA A 176 -10.01 -7.22 12.26
N LEU A 177 -10.86 -7.08 13.29
CA LEU A 177 -10.63 -6.18 14.42
C LEU A 177 -9.29 -6.45 15.12
N ALA A 178 -8.96 -7.73 15.35
CA ALA A 178 -7.71 -8.13 15.99
C ALA A 178 -6.44 -7.72 15.22
N ASN A 179 -6.55 -7.45 13.92
CA ASN A 179 -5.44 -7.03 13.08
C ASN A 179 -5.30 -5.51 12.95
N ILE A 180 -6.31 -4.71 13.36
CA ILE A 180 -6.25 -3.25 13.24
C ILE A 180 -5.14 -2.70 14.14
N GLU A 181 -4.21 -1.95 13.54
CA GLU A 181 -3.11 -1.30 14.28
C GLU A 181 -3.29 0.20 14.46
N LYS A 182 -4.05 0.82 13.55
CA LYS A 182 -4.25 2.27 13.50
C LYS A 182 -5.73 2.59 13.48
N LEU A 183 -6.20 3.28 14.50
CA LEU A 183 -7.57 3.73 14.60
C LEU A 183 -7.64 5.24 14.34
N LYS A 184 -8.60 5.68 13.53
CA LYS A 184 -8.83 7.09 13.26
C LYS A 184 -10.28 7.45 13.52
N ILE A 185 -10.52 8.49 14.30
CA ILE A 185 -11.84 9.08 14.49
C ILE A 185 -11.86 10.43 13.79
N LYS A 186 -12.80 10.57 12.87
CA LYS A 186 -13.15 11.88 12.30
C LYS A 186 -14.35 12.37 13.06
N SER A 187 -14.13 13.39 13.86
CA SER A 187 -15.04 13.77 14.91
C SER A 187 -16.12 14.68 14.33
N LEU A 188 -17.36 14.17 14.33
CA LEU A 188 -18.65 14.88 14.36
C LEU A 188 -19.77 13.95 13.85
N PRO A 189 -20.88 13.77 14.59
CA PRO A 189 -21.08 13.93 16.03
C PRO A 189 -21.07 12.55 16.70
N LEU A 190 -19.87 11.97 16.89
CA LEU A 190 -19.70 10.69 17.58
C LEU A 190 -19.17 10.99 18.99
N ALA A 191 -19.94 10.66 20.02
CA ALA A 191 -19.47 10.75 21.40
C ALA A 191 -18.63 9.51 21.76
N PRO A 192 -17.68 9.60 22.70
CA PRO A 192 -16.92 8.44 23.16
C PRO A 192 -17.81 7.29 23.68
N SER A 193 -18.95 7.62 24.30
CA SER A 193 -19.95 6.65 24.79
C SER A 193 -20.60 5.83 23.67
N ASP A 194 -20.67 6.37 22.46
CA ASP A 194 -21.30 5.71 21.32
C ASP A 194 -20.34 4.75 20.61
N PHE A 195 -19.08 4.70 21.03
CA PHE A 195 -18.07 3.92 20.33
C PHE A 195 -18.16 2.43 20.70
N PRO A 196 -18.08 1.51 19.72
CA PRO A 196 -18.48 0.14 19.97
C PRO A 196 -17.49 -0.62 20.84
N GLU A 197 -18.01 -1.42 21.77
CA GLU A 197 -17.18 -2.18 22.71
C GLU A 197 -16.25 -3.20 22.05
N SER A 198 -16.63 -3.70 20.87
CA SER A 198 -15.82 -4.65 20.10
C SER A 198 -14.44 -4.09 19.75
N PHE A 199 -14.31 -2.77 19.58
CA PHE A 199 -13.04 -2.14 19.26
C PHE A 199 -12.09 -2.04 20.47
N TRP A 200 -12.60 -2.07 21.71
CA TRP A 200 -11.76 -2.04 22.92
C TRP A 200 -10.93 -3.31 23.08
N ARG A 201 -11.39 -4.40 22.48
CA ARG A 201 -10.70 -5.68 22.49
C ARG A 201 -9.66 -5.82 21.39
N CYS A 202 -9.34 -4.76 20.64
CA CYS A 202 -8.34 -4.81 19.57
C CYS A 202 -6.92 -4.77 20.18
N PRO A 203 -6.20 -5.90 20.26
CA PRO A 203 -4.96 -5.99 21.03
C PRO A 203 -3.78 -5.31 20.30
N ARG A 204 -3.91 -5.03 19.00
CA ARG A 204 -2.84 -4.50 18.17
C ARG A 204 -2.93 -2.99 17.90
N VAL A 205 -3.98 -2.31 18.37
CA VAL A 205 -4.11 -0.87 18.14
C VAL A 205 -3.03 -0.15 18.92
N ARG A 206 -2.11 0.47 18.18
CA ARG A 206 -0.95 1.21 18.71
C ARG A 206 -1.00 2.69 18.37
N GLU A 207 -1.66 3.05 17.27
CA GLU A 207 -1.82 4.43 16.84
C GLU A 207 -3.28 4.85 16.89
N PHE A 208 -3.56 5.93 17.60
CA PHE A 208 -4.85 6.60 17.60
C PHE A 208 -4.73 7.96 16.93
N SER A 209 -5.63 8.27 16.00
CA SER A 209 -5.72 9.56 15.35
C SER A 209 -7.09 10.18 15.51
N ILE A 210 -7.14 11.47 15.82
CA ILE A 210 -8.38 12.24 15.93
C ILE A 210 -8.29 13.54 15.14
N GLU A 211 -9.39 13.89 14.47
CA GLU A 211 -9.63 15.22 13.87
C GLU A 211 -10.68 15.94 14.75
N PRO A 212 -10.29 16.57 15.88
CA PRO A 212 -11.24 17.13 16.84
C PRO A 212 -11.84 18.44 16.32
N MET A 213 -13.12 18.67 16.63
CA MET A 213 -13.84 19.89 16.26
C MET A 213 -14.04 20.84 17.43
N SER A 214 -13.72 20.41 18.66
CA SER A 214 -13.70 21.24 19.86
C SER A 214 -12.65 20.77 20.86
N VAL A 215 -12.31 21.63 21.82
CA VAL A 215 -11.41 21.31 22.93
C VAL A 215 -11.95 20.14 23.75
N ASN A 216 -13.22 20.19 24.15
CA ASN A 216 -13.83 19.13 24.95
C ASN A 216 -13.73 17.76 24.27
N GLU A 217 -13.91 17.75 22.95
CA GLU A 217 -13.84 16.53 22.16
C GLU A 217 -12.41 15.95 22.09
N LEU A 218 -11.39 16.81 21.92
CA LEU A 218 -9.99 16.41 21.99
C LEU A 218 -9.68 15.70 23.31
N PHE A 219 -10.02 16.33 24.44
CA PHE A 219 -9.75 15.78 25.78
C PHE A 219 -10.59 14.53 26.06
N SER A 220 -11.89 14.56 25.77
CA SER A 220 -12.80 13.45 26.04
C SER A 220 -12.37 12.19 25.28
N TRP A 221 -12.12 12.29 23.98
CA TRP A 221 -11.68 11.13 23.19
C TRP A 221 -10.30 10.65 23.57
N THR A 222 -9.33 11.55 23.77
CA THR A 222 -7.97 11.15 24.11
C THR A 222 -7.96 10.40 25.44
N ARG A 223 -8.61 10.96 26.46
CA ARG A 223 -8.77 10.30 27.77
C ARG A 223 -9.47 8.97 27.63
N PHE A 224 -10.62 8.95 26.95
CA PHE A 224 -11.42 7.74 26.79
C PHE A 224 -10.60 6.63 26.12
N VAL A 225 -9.90 6.94 25.03
CA VAL A 225 -9.10 5.97 24.28
C VAL A 225 -7.93 5.46 25.10
N LEU A 226 -7.18 6.33 25.79
CA LEU A 226 -6.03 5.88 26.58
C LEU A 226 -6.42 5.06 27.81
N LEU A 227 -7.63 5.26 28.36
CA LEU A 227 -8.16 4.44 29.44
C LEU A 227 -8.66 3.07 28.97
N ARG A 228 -9.16 2.95 27.74
CA ARG A 228 -9.77 1.71 27.21
C ARG A 228 -8.83 0.91 26.30
N LEU A 229 -7.94 1.55 25.56
CA LEU A 229 -6.97 0.92 24.67
C LEU A 229 -5.58 0.97 25.30
N HIS A 230 -5.16 -0.17 25.84
CA HIS A 230 -3.96 -0.26 26.67
C HIS A 230 -2.62 -0.26 25.91
N ASN A 231 -2.65 -0.32 24.58
CA ASN A 231 -1.43 -0.47 23.75
C ASN A 231 -1.13 0.75 22.88
N ILE A 232 -1.81 1.87 23.12
CA ILE A 232 -1.58 3.11 22.36
C ILE A 232 -0.20 3.67 22.69
N SER A 233 0.72 3.60 21.73
CA SER A 233 2.06 4.20 21.83
C SER A 233 2.16 5.50 21.04
N LYS A 234 1.19 5.80 20.15
CA LYS A 234 1.18 7.00 19.33
C LYS A 234 -0.20 7.64 19.26
N LEU A 235 -0.27 8.93 19.58
CA LEU A 235 -1.45 9.76 19.39
C LEU A 235 -1.18 10.79 18.30
N ARG A 236 -2.12 10.94 17.37
CA ARG A 236 -2.04 11.91 16.27
C ARG A 236 -3.29 12.80 16.23
N VAL A 237 -3.11 14.08 16.54
CA VAL A 237 -4.18 15.08 16.50
C VAL A 237 -4.04 15.91 15.22
N ALA A 238 -5.09 15.95 14.42
CA ALA A 238 -5.14 16.68 13.16
C ALA A 238 -6.03 17.92 13.30
N ILE A 239 -5.43 19.11 13.25
CA ILE A 239 -6.13 20.40 13.39
C ILE A 239 -6.13 21.10 12.04
N ALA A 240 -7.28 21.59 11.57
CA ALA A 240 -7.36 22.28 10.30
C ALA A 240 -6.44 23.52 10.26
N THR A 241 -5.65 23.71 9.19
CA THR A 241 -4.71 24.84 9.03
C THR A 241 -5.43 26.18 8.87
N THR A 242 -6.50 26.20 8.08
CA THR A 242 -7.32 27.38 7.87
C THR A 242 -8.57 27.30 8.75
N PRO A 243 -8.72 28.16 9.77
CA PRO A 243 -9.98 28.23 10.48
C PRO A 243 -11.06 28.65 9.49
N GLY A 244 -12.25 28.04 9.59
CA GLY A 244 -13.37 28.45 8.74
C GLY A 244 -13.70 29.93 8.91
N ARG A 245 -14.39 30.53 7.92
CA ARG A 245 -14.62 31.98 7.86
C ARG A 245 -15.34 32.57 9.08
N SER A 246 -16.11 31.78 9.84
CA SER A 246 -16.85 32.28 11.00
C SER A 246 -15.97 32.52 12.22
N GLN A 247 -16.27 33.57 12.99
CA GLN A 247 -15.57 33.93 14.23
C GLN A 247 -15.54 32.76 15.24
N ARG A 248 -16.65 32.04 15.38
CA ARG A 248 -16.75 30.83 16.22
C ARG A 248 -15.73 29.75 15.84
N LYS A 249 -15.50 29.53 14.54
CA LYS A 249 -14.51 28.55 14.06
C LYS A 249 -13.07 29.00 14.33
N ARG A 250 -12.79 30.31 14.21
CA ARG A 250 -11.48 30.89 14.57
C ARG A 250 -11.20 30.76 16.06
N GLN A 251 -12.16 31.10 16.92
CA GLN A 251 -12.04 30.93 18.37
C GLN A 251 -11.81 29.47 18.75
N CYS A 252 -12.58 28.54 18.18
CA CYS A 252 -12.41 27.12 18.43
C CYS A 252 -11.04 26.61 17.97
N HIS A 253 -10.57 27.03 16.80
CA HIS A 253 -9.25 26.67 16.29
C HIS A 253 -8.13 27.18 17.21
N ARG A 254 -8.21 28.44 17.66
CA ARG A 254 -7.26 28.99 18.65
C ARG A 254 -7.31 28.22 19.97
N GLY A 255 -8.51 27.89 20.45
CA GLY A 255 -8.70 27.08 21.66
C GLY A 255 -8.07 25.70 21.53
N LEU A 256 -8.20 25.04 20.38
CA LEU A 256 -7.56 23.75 20.10
C LEU A 256 -6.04 23.85 20.14
N LEU A 257 -5.45 24.86 19.48
CA LEU A 257 -4.00 25.05 19.48
C LEU A 257 -3.43 25.28 20.89
N LEU A 258 -4.08 26.16 21.69
CA LEU A 258 -3.69 26.40 23.08
C LEU A 258 -3.84 25.14 23.95
N SER A 259 -4.82 24.30 23.62
CA SER A 259 -5.09 23.07 24.35
C SER A 259 -4.04 21.97 24.13
N LEU A 260 -3.24 22.04 23.07
CA LEU A 260 -2.21 21.04 22.82
C LEU A 260 -1.12 21.06 23.90
N GLN A 261 -0.74 22.24 24.38
CA GLN A 261 0.21 22.38 25.50
C GLN A 261 -0.37 21.84 26.80
N ARG A 262 -1.68 21.94 27.00
CA ARG A 262 -2.36 21.31 28.14
C ARG A 262 -2.36 19.80 28.00
N LEU A 263 -2.53 19.28 26.78
CA LEU A 263 -2.47 17.85 26.50
C LEU A 263 -1.10 17.25 26.83
N ASP A 264 0.00 17.98 26.59
CA ASP A 264 1.36 17.54 26.97
C ASP A 264 1.46 17.20 28.47
N LYS A 265 0.82 18.00 29.34
CA LYS A 265 0.79 17.76 30.79
C LYS A 265 0.08 16.47 31.15
N HIS A 266 -0.98 16.10 30.42
CA HIS A 266 -1.72 14.86 30.67
C HIS A 266 -1.02 13.62 30.11
N LEU A 267 -0.18 13.75 29.08
CA LEU A 267 0.46 12.62 28.39
C LEU A 267 1.90 12.36 28.83
N GLU A 268 2.46 13.21 29.70
CA GLU A 268 3.85 13.15 30.17
C GLU A 268 4.91 13.16 29.06
N CYS A 269 4.53 13.59 27.86
CA CYS A 269 5.42 13.74 26.74
C CYS A 269 4.99 14.95 25.92
N ALA A 270 5.97 15.64 25.33
CA ALA A 270 5.71 16.79 24.50
C ALA A 270 5.23 16.37 23.11
N GLY A 271 4.16 17.00 22.65
CA GLY A 271 3.68 16.88 21.29
C GLY A 271 4.67 17.48 20.30
N LYS A 272 4.94 16.77 19.21
CA LYS A 272 5.78 17.23 18.10
C LYS A 272 4.92 17.47 16.88
N LEU A 273 5.12 18.61 16.22
CA LEU A 273 4.50 18.91 14.94
C LEU A 273 5.18 18.08 13.84
N GLU A 274 4.45 17.13 13.23
CA GLU A 274 5.04 16.12 12.33
C GLU A 274 5.55 16.72 11.01
N ARG A 275 4.99 17.85 10.57
CA ARG A 275 5.44 18.79 9.51
C ARG A 275 4.26 19.68 9.13
N VAL A 276 4.49 20.99 8.94
CA VAL A 276 3.51 21.88 8.29
C VAL A 276 3.62 21.63 6.79
N SER A 277 2.92 20.63 6.27
CA SER A 277 2.72 20.57 4.81
C SER A 277 1.73 21.66 4.42
N THR A 278 1.73 22.08 3.15
CA THR A 278 0.68 22.92 2.52
C THR A 278 -0.72 22.29 2.54
N GLY A 279 -0.92 21.23 3.33
CA GLY A 279 -2.16 20.52 3.48
C GLY A 279 -3.21 21.26 4.31
N LYS A 280 -4.41 20.69 4.32
CA LYS A 280 -5.57 21.22 5.05
C LYS A 280 -5.45 21.09 6.57
N PHE A 281 -4.46 20.36 7.08
CA PHE A 281 -4.31 20.02 8.49
C PHE A 281 -2.86 20.12 8.96
N GLN A 282 -2.68 20.59 10.19
CA GLN A 282 -1.49 20.43 11.00
C GLN A 282 -1.61 19.15 11.82
N TYR A 283 -0.59 18.30 11.77
CA TYR A 283 -0.55 17.04 12.52
C TYR A 283 0.38 17.17 13.70
N TRP A 284 -0.20 17.08 14.90
CA TRP A 284 0.51 17.03 16.16
C TRP A 284 0.59 15.59 16.64
N ILE A 285 1.76 15.18 17.10
CA ILE A 285 2.04 13.79 17.44
C ILE A 285 2.69 13.67 18.81
N TRP A 286 2.13 12.79 19.61
CA TRP A 286 2.71 12.30 20.84
C TRP A 286 3.13 10.85 20.62
N LYS A 287 4.36 10.52 21.00
CA LYS A 287 4.91 9.16 20.93
C LYS A 287 5.45 8.80 22.31
N ALA A 288 5.04 7.65 22.82
CA ALA A 288 5.70 7.03 23.95
C ALA A 288 7.12 6.57 23.55
N PRO A 289 8.02 6.39 24.51
CA PRO A 289 9.29 5.69 24.29
C PRO A 289 9.08 4.30 23.65
N GLU A 290 10.14 3.77 23.05
CA GLU A 290 10.07 2.44 22.42
C GLU A 290 9.71 1.36 23.47
N GLY A 291 8.74 0.52 23.14
CA GLY A 291 8.22 -0.49 24.06
C GLY A 291 7.21 0.03 25.10
N GLU A 292 7.03 1.35 25.22
CA GLU A 292 6.10 1.96 26.16
C GLU A 292 4.75 2.35 25.53
N ARG A 293 3.83 2.82 26.39
CA ARG A 293 2.50 3.30 26.02
C ARG A 293 2.26 4.71 26.55
N LEU A 294 1.41 5.46 25.85
CA LEU A 294 0.88 6.72 26.34
C LEU A 294 -0.06 6.44 27.52
N ARG A 295 0.02 7.27 28.56
CA ARG A 295 -0.83 7.21 29.75
C ARG A 295 -1.51 8.55 29.95
N TRP A 296 -2.71 8.51 30.51
CA TRP A 296 -3.42 9.72 30.93
C TRP A 296 -3.12 10.00 32.39
N ARG A 297 -2.54 11.16 32.71
CA ARG A 297 -2.41 11.69 34.07
C ARG A 297 -3.44 12.78 34.32
N GLY A 298 -4.10 12.72 35.47
CA GLY A 298 -5.07 13.73 35.90
C GLY A 298 -6.30 13.12 36.54
N SER A 299 -6.69 13.68 37.68
CA SER A 299 -7.89 13.31 38.44
C SER A 299 -9.14 13.65 37.63
N SER A 300 -10.18 12.82 37.73
CA SER A 300 -11.46 13.01 37.01
C SER A 300 -12.14 14.38 37.20
N LEU A 301 -11.73 15.15 38.21
CA LEU A 301 -12.40 16.37 38.70
C LEU A 301 -11.94 17.68 38.04
N GLU A 302 -10.76 17.75 37.43
CA GLU A 302 -10.19 19.04 36.98
C GLU A 302 -10.73 19.56 35.63
N MET A 303 -11.61 18.82 34.94
CA MET A 303 -12.04 19.17 33.57
C MET A 303 -13.44 19.79 33.45
N LEU A 304 -14.16 19.97 34.56
CA LEU A 304 -15.48 20.63 34.56
C LEU A 304 -15.42 22.11 34.97
N SER A 305 -14.25 22.62 35.35
CA SER A 305 -14.08 23.96 35.92
C SER A 305 -13.44 25.00 34.97
N GLY A 306 -13.40 24.76 33.66
CA GLY A 306 -12.72 25.64 32.69
C GLY A 306 -13.47 25.89 31.39
#